data_AF-A0AAD8RAQ3-F1
#
_entry.id   AF-A0AAD8RAQ3-F1
#
_cell.length_a   1.000
_cell.length_b   1.000
_cell.length_c   1.000
_cell.angle_alpha   90.00
_cell.angle_beta   90.00
_cell.angle_gamma   90.00
#
_symmetry.space_group_name_H-M   'P 1'
#
loop_
_entity.id
_entity.type
_entity.pdbx_description
1 polymer ?
#
loop_
_entity_poly.entity_id
_entity_poly.type
_entity_poly.pdbx_seq_one_letter_code
_entity_poly.pdbx_strand_id
1 'polypeptide(L)'
;MAADLGTAEWERSKITNQDINLLKKLGISKKPKAVCFPSEESYPTPPMGYRPMMKELFRIGAQFIGYRDYATKLKKNGGSQRRANTLAQKLEQSEEARKKAESDAVQARREADKAKADAAGVEDLRKRLHDAETSLSDHITAQSAREEAILKRLRTQNRRFVDKTSQEFELEDPDNDPLLDAVSFLEFHGTEACEGIDQARTGLSRLFPYFFPKKEEPATFPCSCQVL
;
A
#
# COMPACT_ATOMS: atom_id res chain seq x y z
N MET A 1 -28.36 -66.25 20.72
CA MET A 1 -28.15 -66.77 19.36
C MET A 1 -26.75 -66.33 18.96
N ALA A 2 -25.77 -67.17 19.27
CA ALA A 2 -25.15 -68.14 18.37
C ALA A 2 -24.06 -67.45 17.52
N ALA A 3 -22.82 -67.68 17.94
CA ALA A 3 -21.60 -67.22 17.29
C ALA A 3 -21.41 -67.95 15.95
N ASP A 4 -21.17 -67.16 14.91
CA ASP A 4 -20.85 -67.69 13.58
C ASP A 4 -19.31 -67.82 13.48
N LEU A 5 -18.82 -69.02 13.76
CA LEU A 5 -17.44 -69.44 13.53
C LEU A 5 -17.30 -69.84 12.06
N GLY A 6 -17.25 -68.84 11.18
CA GLY A 6 -17.01 -69.02 9.75
C GLY A 6 -15.53 -69.14 9.43
N THR A 7 -15.11 -70.36 9.08
CA THR A 7 -14.01 -70.65 8.14
C THR A 7 -12.62 -70.05 8.42
N ALA A 8 -11.82 -70.77 9.20
CA ALA A 8 -10.37 -70.67 9.11
C ALA A 8 -9.91 -71.22 7.75
N GLU A 9 -9.74 -70.32 6.78
CA GLU A 9 -9.03 -70.60 5.54
C GLU A 9 -7.62 -71.07 5.89
N TRP A 10 -7.36 -72.38 5.71
CA TRP A 10 -6.02 -72.90 5.61
C TRP A 10 -5.40 -72.33 4.33
N GLU A 11 -4.78 -71.16 4.45
CA GLU A 11 -3.88 -70.63 3.44
C GLU A 11 -2.77 -71.66 3.22
N ARG A 12 -2.92 -72.48 2.17
CA ARG A 12 -1.84 -73.30 1.63
C ARG A 12 -0.71 -72.34 1.30
N SER A 13 0.29 -72.24 2.19
CA SER A 13 1.46 -71.40 1.97
C SER A 13 2.02 -71.74 0.59
N LYS A 14 1.87 -70.82 -0.36
CA LYS A 14 2.44 -70.94 -1.69
C LYS A 14 3.94 -70.95 -1.51
N ILE A 15 4.56 -72.12 -1.62
CA ILE A 15 6.02 -72.28 -1.67
C ILE A 15 6.54 -71.26 -2.68
N THR A 16 7.36 -70.33 -2.22
CA THR A 16 7.81 -69.23 -3.08
C THR A 16 8.85 -69.76 -4.07
N ASN A 17 9.00 -69.11 -5.22
CA ASN A 17 10.02 -69.50 -6.20
C ASN A 17 11.44 -69.44 -5.62
N GLN A 18 11.66 -68.67 -4.55
CA GLN A 18 12.92 -68.64 -3.81
C GLN A 18 13.17 -69.96 -3.07
N ASP A 19 12.14 -70.52 -2.40
CA ASP A 19 12.23 -71.81 -1.70
C ASP A 19 12.51 -72.96 -2.67
N ILE A 20 11.87 -72.94 -3.84
CA ILE A 20 12.09 -73.95 -4.90
C ILE A 20 13.53 -73.89 -5.42
N ASN A 21 14.08 -72.70 -5.62
CA ASN A 21 15.48 -72.54 -6.06
C ASN A 21 16.47 -72.96 -4.98
N LEU A 22 16.13 -72.76 -3.70
CA LEU A 22 16.94 -73.21 -2.58
C LEU A 22 16.96 -74.75 -2.50
N LEU A 23 15.80 -75.40 -2.63
CA LEU A 23 15.67 -76.87 -2.69
C LEU A 23 16.42 -77.49 -3.87
N LYS A 24 16.43 -76.81 -5.03
CA LYS A 24 17.23 -77.20 -6.20
C LYS A 24 18.74 -77.08 -5.94
N LYS A 25 19.18 -75.98 -5.32
CA LYS A 25 20.60 -75.78 -4.94
C LYS A 25 21.08 -76.80 -3.93
N LEU A 26 20.21 -77.24 -3.01
CA LEU A 26 20.52 -78.27 -2.02
C LEU A 26 20.46 -79.71 -2.60
N GLY A 27 20.12 -79.88 -3.89
CA GLY A 27 20.08 -81.18 -4.56
C GLY A 27 18.91 -82.09 -4.14
N ILE A 28 18.00 -81.58 -3.32
CA ILE A 28 16.88 -82.36 -2.73
C ILE A 28 15.82 -82.67 -3.79
N SER A 29 15.63 -81.79 -4.78
CA SER A 29 14.55 -81.92 -5.78
C SER A 29 14.82 -82.95 -6.89
N LYS A 30 15.95 -83.66 -6.90
CA LYS A 30 16.34 -84.58 -7.99
C LYS A 30 16.00 -86.06 -7.76
N LYS A 31 15.40 -86.43 -6.63
CA LYS A 31 15.07 -87.84 -6.34
C LYS A 31 13.62 -87.98 -5.88
N PRO A 32 12.65 -88.32 -6.75
CA PRO A 32 11.27 -88.57 -6.35
C PRO A 32 11.07 -89.87 -5.52
N LYS A 33 12.14 -90.49 -4.97
CA LYS A 33 12.08 -91.74 -4.19
C LYS A 33 13.04 -91.81 -2.98
N ALA A 34 13.59 -90.70 -2.49
CA ALA A 34 14.63 -90.74 -1.43
C ALA A 34 14.13 -90.41 -0.01
N VAL A 35 12.83 -90.21 0.20
CA VAL A 35 12.26 -90.02 1.54
C VAL A 35 11.26 -91.15 1.80
N CYS A 36 11.77 -92.37 1.93
CA CYS A 36 11.09 -93.38 2.74
C CYS A 36 11.44 -93.07 4.18
N PHE A 37 10.46 -92.65 4.97
CA PHE A 37 10.59 -92.75 6.42
C PHE A 37 10.60 -94.24 6.77
N PRO A 38 11.63 -94.74 7.48
CA PRO A 38 11.58 -96.10 8.00
C PRO A 38 10.37 -96.22 8.92
N SER A 39 9.54 -97.25 8.69
CA SER A 39 8.44 -97.62 9.56
C SER A 39 8.95 -97.96 10.97
N GLU A 40 8.09 -97.75 11.98
CA GLU A 40 8.41 -97.67 13.42
C GLU A 40 9.06 -98.92 14.09
N GLU A 41 9.52 -99.92 13.35
CA GLU A 41 9.90 -101.23 13.90
C GLU A 41 11.38 -101.59 13.79
N SER A 42 12.27 -100.63 13.56
CA SER A 42 13.71 -100.92 13.67
C SER A 42 14.52 -99.72 14.15
N TYR A 43 14.33 -99.36 15.41
CA TYR A 43 15.38 -98.69 16.16
C TYR A 43 16.14 -99.74 16.97
N PRO A 44 17.40 -100.08 16.62
CA PRO A 44 18.21 -100.88 17.51
C PRO A 44 18.33 -100.11 18.83
N THR A 45 17.94 -100.75 19.93
CA THR A 45 18.14 -100.19 21.27
C THR A 45 19.63 -99.91 21.41
N PRO A 46 20.05 -98.64 21.59
CA PRO A 46 21.47 -98.31 21.52
C PRO A 46 22.22 -99.01 22.66
N PRO A 47 23.42 -99.56 22.39
CA PRO A 47 24.22 -100.22 23.41
C PRO A 47 24.49 -99.26 24.59
N MET A 48 24.37 -99.78 25.82
CA MET A 48 24.36 -99.04 27.10
C MET A 48 25.55 -98.08 27.33
N GLY A 49 26.62 -98.17 26.54
CA GLY A 49 27.77 -97.25 26.59
C GLY A 49 27.54 -95.84 26.03
N TYR A 50 26.44 -95.59 25.28
CA TYR A 50 26.16 -94.28 24.67
C TYR A 50 25.32 -93.31 25.53
N ARG A 51 24.78 -93.78 26.66
CA ARG A 51 23.94 -92.95 27.56
C ARG A 51 24.66 -91.73 28.16
N PRO A 52 25.96 -91.77 28.52
CA PRO A 52 26.65 -90.60 29.06
C PRO A 52 26.87 -89.50 28.01
N MET A 53 27.23 -89.90 26.79
CA MET A 53 27.55 -88.98 25.69
C MET A 53 26.30 -88.23 25.18
N MET A 54 25.15 -88.89 25.18
CA MET A 54 23.87 -88.25 24.86
C MET A 54 23.46 -87.18 25.88
N LYS A 55 23.71 -87.40 27.19
CA LYS A 55 23.38 -86.40 28.23
C LYS A 55 24.21 -85.12 28.08
N GLU A 56 25.50 -85.24 27.74
CA GLU A 56 26.38 -84.11 27.40
C GLU A 56 25.85 -83.34 26.18
N LEU A 57 25.46 -84.05 25.13
CA LEU A 57 24.87 -83.45 23.93
C LEU A 57 23.56 -82.68 24.21
N PHE A 58 22.68 -83.22 25.05
CA PHE A 58 21.47 -82.51 25.49
C PHE A 58 21.80 -81.28 26.36
N ARG A 59 22.85 -81.36 27.20
CA ARG A 59 23.29 -80.24 28.04
C ARG A 59 23.90 -79.10 27.20
N ILE A 60 24.71 -79.45 26.20
CA ILE A 60 25.23 -78.51 25.21
C ILE A 60 24.08 -77.91 24.39
N GLY A 61 23.14 -78.73 23.92
CA GLY A 61 21.95 -78.27 23.20
C GLY A 61 21.09 -77.28 24.01
N ALA A 62 20.93 -77.50 25.32
CA ALA A 62 20.20 -76.60 26.21
C ALA A 62 20.89 -75.23 26.37
N GLN A 63 22.22 -75.18 26.37
CA GLN A 63 22.97 -73.91 26.37
C GLN A 63 22.71 -73.12 25.06
N PHE A 64 22.67 -73.81 23.90
CA PHE A 64 22.38 -73.17 22.62
C PHE A 64 20.95 -72.61 22.52
N ILE A 65 19.96 -73.25 23.15
CA ILE A 65 18.59 -72.73 23.21
C ILE A 65 18.56 -71.40 23.99
N GLY A 66 19.26 -71.32 25.12
CA GLY A 66 19.40 -70.08 25.90
C GLY A 66 20.03 -68.93 25.11
N TYR A 67 21.07 -69.20 24.32
CA TYR A 67 21.71 -68.20 23.45
C TYR A 67 20.78 -67.72 22.32
N ARG A 68 19.96 -68.60 21.75
CA ARG A 68 18.98 -68.23 20.72
C ARG A 68 17.93 -67.27 21.29
N ASP A 69 17.43 -67.55 22.48
CA ASP A 69 16.43 -66.70 23.15
C ASP A 69 17.02 -65.36 23.62
N TYR A 70 18.29 -65.34 24.02
CA TYR A 70 19.02 -64.11 24.33
C TYR A 70 19.23 -63.24 23.07
N ALA A 71 19.66 -63.84 21.96
CA ALA A 71 19.87 -63.13 20.69
C ALA A 71 18.56 -62.55 20.13
N THR A 72 17.43 -63.25 20.28
CA THR A 72 16.12 -62.74 19.85
C THR A 72 15.63 -61.58 20.74
N LYS A 73 15.87 -61.63 22.07
CA LYS A 73 15.60 -60.49 22.97
C LYS A 73 16.43 -59.26 22.61
N LEU A 74 17.73 -59.41 22.35
CA LEU A 74 18.58 -58.30 21.90
C LEU A 74 18.12 -57.69 20.57
N LYS A 75 17.72 -58.52 19.60
CA LYS A 75 17.15 -58.04 18.33
C LYS A 75 15.82 -57.30 18.52
N LYS A 76 14.93 -57.80 19.38
CA LYS A 76 13.66 -57.12 19.73
C LYS A 76 13.91 -55.76 20.40
N ASN A 77 14.91 -55.67 21.27
CA ASN A 77 15.27 -54.42 21.93
C ASN A 77 15.90 -53.42 20.95
N GLY A 78 16.77 -53.86 20.04
CA GLY A 78 17.34 -53.01 18.99
C GLY A 78 16.29 -52.49 18.00
N GLY A 79 15.28 -53.31 17.66
CA GLY A 79 14.14 -52.87 16.86
C GLY A 79 13.25 -51.85 17.57
N SER A 80 13.05 -52.02 18.88
CA SER A 80 12.31 -51.07 19.72
C SER A 80 13.04 -49.73 19.83
N GLN A 81 14.37 -49.75 19.99
CA GLN A 81 15.19 -48.54 20.05
C GLN A 81 15.14 -47.75 18.73
N ARG A 82 15.22 -48.44 17.58
CA ARG A 82 15.11 -47.78 16.27
C ARG A 82 13.74 -47.12 16.08
N ARG A 83 12.66 -47.77 16.52
CA ARG A 83 11.31 -47.19 16.50
C ARG A 83 11.17 -46.00 17.44
N ALA A 84 11.78 -46.05 18.63
CA ALA A 84 11.79 -44.92 19.56
C ALA A 84 12.52 -43.71 18.95
N ASN A 85 13.68 -43.93 18.32
CA ASN A 85 14.44 -42.85 17.68
C ASN A 85 13.69 -42.23 16.48
N THR A 86 13.01 -43.05 15.66
CA THR A 86 12.23 -42.51 14.53
C THR A 86 11.00 -41.74 15.00
N LEU A 87 10.38 -42.13 16.12
CA LEU A 87 9.29 -41.37 16.73
C LEU A 87 9.79 -40.04 17.31
N ALA A 88 10.95 -40.04 18.00
CA ALA A 88 11.55 -38.82 18.52
C ALA A 88 11.84 -37.80 17.41
N GLN A 89 12.43 -38.25 16.29
CA GLN A 89 12.70 -37.38 15.13
C GLN A 89 11.41 -36.81 14.52
N LYS A 90 10.34 -37.61 14.42
CA LYS A 90 9.05 -37.14 13.92
C LYS A 90 8.40 -36.12 14.85
N LEU A 91 8.54 -36.30 16.17
CA LEU A 91 8.03 -35.35 17.15
C LEU A 91 8.78 -34.02 17.05
N GLU A 92 10.11 -34.04 16.98
CA GLU A 92 10.93 -32.85 16.80
C GLU A 92 10.55 -32.08 15.54
N GLN A 93 10.45 -32.76 14.39
CA GLN A 93 9.99 -32.15 13.13
C GLN A 93 8.58 -31.56 13.25
N SER A 94 7.68 -32.23 13.96
CA SER A 94 6.32 -31.73 14.16
C SER A 94 6.28 -30.50 15.08
N GLU A 95 7.15 -30.43 16.09
CA GLU A 95 7.25 -29.28 16.98
C GLU A 95 7.85 -28.06 16.27
N GLU A 96 8.87 -28.28 15.43
CA GLU A 96 9.43 -27.23 14.58
C GLU A 96 8.38 -26.69 13.59
N ALA A 97 7.63 -27.59 12.94
CA ALA A 97 6.54 -27.20 12.05
C ALA A 97 5.46 -26.41 12.80
N ARG A 98 5.13 -26.82 14.03
CA ARG A 98 4.17 -26.08 14.87
C ARG A 98 4.69 -24.69 15.24
N LYS A 99 5.94 -24.57 15.67
CA LYS A 99 6.56 -23.27 16.02
C LYS A 99 6.56 -22.32 14.82
N LYS A 100 6.88 -22.85 13.63
CA LYS A 100 6.83 -22.07 12.39
C LYS A 100 5.41 -21.61 12.04
N ALA A 101 4.44 -22.52 12.11
CA ALA A 101 3.04 -22.17 11.86
C ALA A 101 2.52 -21.13 12.87
N GLU A 102 2.96 -21.21 14.13
CA GLU A 102 2.63 -20.23 15.15
C GLU A 102 3.27 -18.86 14.88
N SER A 103 4.55 -18.81 14.48
CA SER A 103 5.19 -17.54 14.10
C SER A 103 4.52 -16.90 12.89
N ASP A 104 4.18 -17.70 11.87
CA ASP A 104 3.52 -17.22 10.66
C ASP A 104 2.12 -16.68 10.99
N ALA A 105 1.37 -17.36 11.88
CA ALA A 105 0.06 -16.91 12.33
C ALA A 105 0.14 -15.61 13.15
N VAL A 106 1.15 -15.45 14.01
CA VAL A 106 1.36 -14.21 14.78
C VAL A 106 1.71 -13.05 13.85
N GLN A 107 2.57 -13.29 12.85
CA GLN A 107 2.93 -12.27 11.87
C GLN A 107 1.72 -11.85 11.03
N ALA A 108 0.93 -12.81 10.52
CA ALA A 108 -0.28 -12.51 9.77
C ALA A 108 -1.30 -11.70 10.59
N ARG A 109 -1.43 -11.97 11.89
CA ARG A 109 -2.29 -11.16 12.79
C ARG A 109 -1.78 -9.73 12.93
N ARG A 110 -0.48 -9.53 13.14
CA ARG A 110 0.11 -8.19 13.23
C ARG A 110 -0.07 -7.40 11.95
N GLU A 111 0.12 -8.03 10.79
CA GLU A 111 -0.09 -7.41 9.49
C GLU A 111 -1.56 -7.06 9.27
N ALA A 112 -2.48 -7.93 9.66
CA ALA A 112 -3.91 -7.64 9.60
C ALA A 112 -4.32 -6.48 10.50
N ASP A 113 -3.80 -6.40 11.72
CA ASP A 113 -4.10 -5.30 12.64
C ASP A 113 -3.51 -3.98 12.15
N LYS A 114 -2.30 -4.00 11.57
CA LYS A 114 -1.71 -2.83 10.90
C LYS A 114 -2.58 -2.38 9.72
N ALA A 115 -2.99 -3.31 8.85
CA ALA A 115 -3.85 -2.99 7.71
C ALA A 115 -5.21 -2.42 8.14
N LYS A 116 -5.79 -2.89 9.25
CA LYS A 116 -7.02 -2.30 9.82
C LYS A 116 -6.80 -0.88 10.32
N ALA A 117 -5.68 -0.61 10.99
CA ALA A 117 -5.34 0.74 11.45
C ALA A 117 -5.14 1.69 10.26
N ASP A 118 -4.41 1.24 9.23
CA ASP A 118 -4.21 2.00 7.99
C ASP A 118 -5.54 2.27 7.27
N ALA A 119 -6.43 1.27 7.19
CA ALA A 119 -7.76 1.43 6.59
C ALA A 119 -8.64 2.45 7.36
N ALA A 120 -8.60 2.43 8.70
CA ALA A 120 -9.30 3.42 9.52
C ALA A 120 -8.77 4.85 9.26
N GLY A 121 -7.46 5.01 9.10
CA GLY A 121 -6.85 6.29 8.74
C GLY A 121 -7.29 6.79 7.36
N VAL A 122 -7.44 5.89 6.39
CA VAL A 122 -7.92 6.25 5.04
C VAL A 122 -9.38 6.72 5.07
N GLU A 123 -10.24 6.09 5.86
CA GLU A 123 -11.65 6.53 5.98
C GLU A 123 -11.78 7.91 6.62
N ASP A 124 -10.97 8.24 7.64
CA ASP A 124 -10.91 9.59 8.20
C ASP A 124 -10.48 10.63 7.16
N LEU A 125 -9.45 10.32 6.37
CA LEU A 125 -8.98 11.19 5.28
C LEU A 125 -10.05 11.40 4.20
N ARG A 126 -10.79 10.35 3.83
CA ARG A 126 -11.90 10.45 2.87
C ARG A 126 -13.00 11.37 3.37
N LYS A 127 -13.36 11.24 4.65
CA LYS A 127 -14.36 12.12 5.27
C LYS A 127 -13.91 13.58 5.25
N ARG A 128 -12.67 13.85 5.67
CA ARG A 128 -12.10 15.21 5.66
C ARG A 128 -12.02 15.80 4.25
N LEU A 129 -11.72 14.97 3.25
CA LEU A 129 -11.71 15.40 1.85
C LEU A 129 -13.12 15.79 1.39
N HIS A 130 -14.13 14.98 1.73
CA HIS A 130 -15.50 15.31 1.39
C HIS A 130 -16.03 16.57 2.09
N ASP A 131 -15.68 16.75 3.37
CA ASP A 131 -16.01 17.97 4.13
C ASP A 131 -15.30 19.21 3.52
N ALA A 132 -14.07 19.06 3.04
CA ALA A 132 -13.35 20.13 2.36
C ALA A 132 -13.94 20.46 0.97
N GLU A 133 -14.34 19.45 0.20
CA GLU A 133 -14.98 19.61 -1.11
C GLU A 133 -16.32 20.33 -0.99
N THR A 134 -17.14 19.93 -0.01
CA THR A 134 -18.42 20.60 0.28
C THR A 134 -18.21 22.05 0.71
N SER A 135 -17.27 22.31 1.63
CA SER A 135 -16.92 23.67 2.05
C SER A 135 -16.40 24.54 0.88
N LEU A 136 -15.63 23.96 -0.05
CA LEU A 136 -15.14 24.68 -1.22
C LEU A 136 -16.28 25.00 -2.19
N SER A 137 -17.19 24.04 -2.40
CA SER A 137 -18.38 24.25 -3.23
C SER A 137 -19.26 25.38 -2.67
N ASP A 138 -19.50 25.38 -1.36
CA ASP A 138 -20.24 26.44 -0.67
C ASP A 138 -19.55 27.81 -0.82
N HIS A 139 -18.21 27.85 -0.71
CA HIS A 139 -17.47 29.08 -0.93
C HIS A 139 -17.61 29.59 -2.36
N ILE A 140 -17.53 28.71 -3.37
CA ILE A 140 -17.70 29.06 -4.78
C ILE A 140 -19.10 29.63 -5.02
N THR A 141 -20.15 28.97 -4.52
CA THR A 141 -21.53 29.47 -4.67
C THR A 141 -21.72 30.82 -4.00
N ALA A 142 -21.16 31.02 -2.80
CA ALA A 142 -21.20 32.30 -2.10
C ALA A 142 -20.44 33.40 -2.86
N GLN A 143 -19.30 33.05 -3.47
CA GLN A 143 -18.53 33.98 -4.30
C GLN A 143 -19.31 34.37 -5.56
N SER A 144 -19.87 33.40 -6.28
CA SER A 144 -20.71 33.67 -7.46
C SER A 144 -21.89 34.59 -7.12
N ALA A 145 -22.58 34.34 -6.00
CA ALA A 145 -23.67 35.21 -5.54
C ALA A 145 -23.21 36.65 -5.25
N ARG A 146 -22.01 36.82 -4.65
CA ARG A 146 -21.42 38.15 -4.43
C ARG A 146 -21.08 38.85 -5.75
N GLU A 147 -20.48 38.13 -6.70
CA GLU A 147 -20.12 38.67 -8.02
C GLU A 147 -21.37 39.10 -8.82
N GLU A 148 -22.42 38.28 -8.82
CA GLU A 148 -23.70 38.64 -9.44
C GLU A 148 -24.32 39.89 -8.83
N ALA A 149 -24.27 40.04 -7.50
CA ALA A 149 -24.76 41.23 -6.82
C ALA A 149 -23.97 42.49 -7.23
N ILE A 150 -22.65 42.38 -7.36
CA ILE A 150 -21.78 43.48 -7.85
C ILE A 150 -22.13 43.83 -9.29
N LEU A 151 -22.23 42.83 -10.18
CA LEU A 151 -22.60 43.04 -11.58
C LEU A 151 -23.97 43.72 -11.73
N LYS A 152 -24.95 43.31 -10.92
CA LYS A 152 -26.28 43.93 -10.89
C LYS A 152 -26.21 45.39 -10.46
N ARG A 153 -25.41 45.71 -9.44
CA ARG A 153 -25.20 47.09 -8.96
C ARG A 153 -24.53 47.95 -10.04
N LEU A 154 -23.48 47.45 -10.67
CA LEU A 154 -22.76 48.14 -11.75
C LEU A 154 -23.66 48.39 -12.96
N ARG A 155 -24.43 47.39 -13.40
CA ARG A 155 -25.42 47.57 -14.48
C ARG A 155 -26.45 48.65 -14.14
N THR A 156 -26.93 48.68 -12.90
CA THR A 156 -27.88 49.69 -12.43
C THR A 156 -27.26 51.09 -12.39
N GLN A 157 -26.02 51.21 -11.92
CA GLN A 157 -25.28 52.48 -11.92
C GLN A 157 -25.00 52.99 -13.33
N ASN A 158 -24.52 52.12 -14.23
CA ASN A 158 -24.29 52.48 -15.63
C ASN A 158 -25.58 52.94 -16.31
N ARG A 159 -26.71 52.25 -16.09
CA ARG A 159 -28.00 52.69 -16.63
C ARG A 159 -28.36 54.10 -16.17
N ARG A 160 -28.24 54.38 -14.87
CA ARG A 160 -28.48 55.73 -14.33
C ARG A 160 -27.52 56.78 -14.88
N PHE A 161 -26.27 56.40 -15.14
CA PHE A 161 -25.28 57.31 -15.73
C PHE A 161 -25.65 57.65 -17.17
N VAL A 162 -25.94 56.63 -17.99
CA VAL A 162 -26.39 56.79 -19.37
C VAL A 162 -27.67 57.62 -19.43
N ASP A 163 -28.68 57.31 -18.63
CA ASP A 163 -29.94 58.08 -18.57
C ASP A 163 -29.70 59.56 -18.22
N LYS A 164 -28.66 59.86 -17.42
CA LYS A 164 -28.32 61.24 -17.02
C LYS A 164 -27.50 61.98 -18.08
N THR A 165 -26.68 61.27 -18.86
CA THR A 165 -25.94 61.85 -19.99
C THR A 165 -26.76 61.93 -21.28
N SER A 166 -27.82 61.10 -21.38
CA SER A 166 -28.84 61.16 -22.44
C SER A 166 -29.95 62.14 -22.11
N GLN A 167 -29.82 62.90 -21.01
CA GLN A 167 -30.53 64.16 -20.89
C GLN A 167 -29.95 65.04 -22.00
N GLU A 168 -30.60 65.00 -23.17
CA GLU A 168 -30.39 65.94 -24.26
C GLU A 168 -30.43 67.31 -23.61
N PHE A 169 -29.26 67.93 -23.46
CA PHE A 169 -29.20 69.38 -23.44
C PHE A 169 -29.73 69.74 -24.81
N GLU A 170 -31.03 70.08 -24.89
CA GLU A 170 -31.51 70.90 -25.98
C GLU A 170 -30.56 72.09 -25.99
N LEU A 171 -29.64 72.06 -26.96
CA LEU A 171 -28.73 73.15 -27.23
C LEU A 171 -29.64 74.24 -27.75
N GLU A 172 -30.20 75.02 -26.82
CA GLU A 172 -30.97 76.22 -27.10
C GLU A 172 -30.10 77.06 -28.05
N ASP A 173 -30.71 77.50 -29.15
CA ASP A 173 -30.01 78.03 -30.32
C ASP A 173 -28.84 78.97 -29.93
N PRO A 174 -27.66 78.81 -30.56
CA PRO A 174 -26.38 79.40 -30.13
C PRO A 174 -26.26 80.91 -30.43
N ASP A 175 -27.35 81.67 -30.34
CA ASP A 175 -27.33 83.12 -30.53
C ASP A 175 -26.79 83.86 -29.30
N ASN A 176 -26.50 83.16 -28.20
CA ASN A 176 -25.88 83.71 -27.00
C ASN A 176 -24.85 82.72 -26.40
N ASP A 177 -23.89 82.25 -27.19
CA ASP A 177 -22.77 81.47 -26.64
C ASP A 177 -21.82 82.40 -25.87
N PRO A 178 -21.76 82.33 -24.52
CA PRO A 178 -20.94 83.22 -23.71
C PRO A 178 -19.44 83.08 -24.01
N LEU A 179 -19.04 81.95 -24.60
CA LEU A 179 -17.66 81.73 -25.01
C LEU A 179 -17.34 82.45 -26.31
N LEU A 180 -18.29 82.56 -27.26
CA LEU A 180 -18.13 83.42 -28.43
C LEU A 180 -18.05 84.88 -27.99
N ASP A 181 -18.93 85.32 -27.08
CA ASP A 181 -18.90 86.69 -26.54
C ASP A 181 -17.57 86.99 -25.82
N ALA A 182 -17.07 86.04 -25.01
CA ALA A 182 -15.79 86.21 -24.33
C ALA A 182 -14.61 86.27 -25.30
N VAL A 183 -14.62 85.46 -26.36
CA VAL A 183 -13.58 85.48 -27.40
C VAL A 183 -13.67 86.75 -28.23
N SER A 184 -14.86 87.18 -28.64
CA SER A 184 -15.07 88.45 -29.34
C SER A 184 -14.69 89.65 -28.47
N PHE A 185 -15.00 89.64 -27.17
CA PHE A 185 -14.56 90.68 -26.24
C PHE A 185 -13.03 90.73 -26.12
N LEU A 186 -12.37 89.57 -26.07
CA LEU A 186 -10.92 89.49 -26.05
C LEU A 186 -10.30 89.92 -27.39
N GLU A 187 -10.96 89.67 -28.52
CA GLU A 187 -10.50 90.08 -29.84
C GLU A 187 -10.63 91.60 -30.03
N PHE A 188 -11.71 92.20 -29.53
CA PHE A 188 -11.94 93.64 -29.62
C PHE A 188 -11.12 94.46 -28.60
N HIS A 189 -10.96 93.97 -27.36
CA HIS A 189 -10.31 94.71 -26.27
C HIS A 189 -8.96 94.13 -25.82
N GLY A 190 -8.53 93.00 -26.39
CA GLY A 190 -7.27 92.35 -25.99
C GLY A 190 -6.04 93.21 -26.29
N THR A 191 -6.09 94.03 -27.34
CA THR A 191 -5.02 94.99 -27.67
C THR A 191 -4.89 96.08 -26.60
N GLU A 192 -6.02 96.67 -26.16
CA GLU A 192 -6.05 97.67 -25.08
C GLU A 192 -5.58 97.08 -23.74
N ALA A 193 -5.97 95.83 -23.45
CA ALA A 193 -5.51 95.12 -22.26
C ALA A 193 -4.00 94.84 -22.29
N CYS A 194 -3.46 94.44 -23.44
CA CYS A 194 -2.02 94.26 -23.64
C CYS A 194 -1.25 95.59 -23.48
N GLU A 195 -1.75 96.69 -24.07
CA GLU A 195 -1.14 98.01 -23.89
C GLU A 195 -1.14 98.47 -22.42
N GLY A 196 -2.23 98.24 -21.70
CA GLY A 196 -2.32 98.55 -20.27
C GLY A 196 -1.32 97.75 -19.43
N ILE A 197 -1.14 96.47 -19.74
CA ILE A 197 -0.13 95.60 -19.10
C ILE A 197 1.29 96.10 -19.40
N ASP A 198 1.58 96.48 -20.63
CA ASP A 198 2.92 96.98 -21.02
C ASP A 198 3.23 98.34 -20.40
N GLN A 199 2.24 99.23 -20.30
CA GLN A 199 2.39 100.51 -19.58
C GLN A 199 2.61 100.29 -18.08
N ALA A 200 1.83 99.40 -17.46
CA ALA A 200 1.99 99.04 -16.04
C ALA A 200 3.36 98.42 -15.77
N ARG A 201 3.84 97.53 -16.66
CA ARG A 201 5.18 96.95 -16.62
C ARG A 201 6.25 98.03 -16.69
N THR A 202 6.13 98.96 -17.65
CA THR A 202 7.08 100.07 -17.80
C THR A 202 7.11 100.96 -16.55
N GLY A 203 5.94 101.23 -15.94
CA GLY A 203 5.85 101.97 -14.68
C GLY A 203 6.51 101.24 -13.50
N LEU A 204 6.27 99.94 -13.38
CA LEU A 204 6.86 99.09 -12.34
C LEU A 204 8.38 99.01 -12.48
N SER A 205 8.92 98.77 -13.68
CA SER A 205 10.37 98.72 -13.90
C SER A 205 11.06 100.06 -13.61
N ARG A 206 10.36 101.19 -13.76
CA ARG A 206 10.89 102.51 -13.33
C ARG A 206 10.92 102.68 -11.82
N LEU A 207 9.94 102.12 -11.10
CA LEU A 207 9.84 102.22 -9.65
C LEU A 207 10.69 101.15 -8.93
N PHE A 208 10.96 100.02 -9.57
CA PHE A 208 11.66 98.88 -8.98
C PHE A 208 13.02 99.24 -8.35
N PRO A 209 13.91 100.04 -8.99
CA PRO A 209 15.20 100.40 -8.41
C PRO A 209 15.09 101.25 -7.14
N TYR A 210 14.00 102.01 -6.96
CA TYR A 210 13.78 102.82 -5.76
C TYR A 210 13.44 101.97 -4.53
N PHE A 211 12.67 100.89 -4.73
CA PHE A 211 12.31 99.98 -3.65
C PHE A 211 13.35 98.88 -3.41
N PHE A 212 14.09 98.47 -4.45
CA PHE A 212 15.06 97.38 -4.39
C PHE A 212 16.39 97.70 -5.09
N PRO A 213 17.21 98.63 -4.55
CA PRO A 213 18.40 99.18 -5.22
C PRO A 213 19.57 98.19 -5.43
N LYS A 214 19.46 96.93 -5.01
CA LYS A 214 20.55 95.93 -5.07
C LYS A 214 20.12 94.56 -5.62
N LYS A 215 18.97 94.47 -6.28
CA LYS A 215 18.48 93.21 -6.89
C LYS A 215 18.17 93.43 -8.36
N GLU A 216 18.59 92.49 -9.20
CA GLU A 216 18.15 92.42 -10.59
C GLU A 216 16.65 92.14 -10.64
N GLU A 217 15.93 92.84 -11.52
CA GLU A 217 14.48 92.68 -11.67
C GLU A 217 14.18 91.25 -12.16
N PRO A 218 13.33 90.47 -11.47
CA PRO A 218 13.01 89.12 -11.90
C PRO A 218 12.20 89.16 -13.19
N ALA A 219 12.62 88.38 -14.19
CA ALA A 219 11.95 88.26 -15.50
C ALA A 219 10.64 87.46 -15.38
N THR A 220 9.64 87.99 -14.68
CA THR A 220 8.39 87.27 -14.39
C THR A 220 7.26 87.52 -15.39
N PHE A 221 7.43 88.42 -16.36
CA PHE A 221 6.46 88.66 -17.42
C PHE A 221 7.08 88.43 -18.80
N PRO A 222 7.10 87.17 -19.30
CA PRO A 222 7.43 86.94 -20.70
C PRO A 222 6.43 87.70 -21.58
N CYS A 223 6.96 88.43 -22.57
CA CYS A 223 6.18 89.23 -23.51
C CYS A 223 5.17 88.31 -24.23
N SER A 224 3.86 88.53 -24.03
CA SER A 224 2.80 87.68 -24.58
C SER A 224 2.56 87.87 -26.08
N CYS A 225 3.31 88.74 -26.75
CA CYS A 225 3.17 89.02 -28.19
C CYS A 225 3.72 87.91 -29.12
N GLN A 226 3.89 86.66 -28.66
CA GLN A 226 4.47 85.58 -29.47
C GLN A 226 3.56 84.38 -29.73
N VAL A 227 2.29 84.43 -29.35
CA VAL A 227 1.33 83.37 -29.72
C VAL A 227 0.04 83.99 -30.22
N LEU A 228 0.10 84.49 -31.46
CA LEU A 228 -1.00 84.55 -32.42
C LEU A 228 -0.39 84.45 -33.82
#